data_AF-A0A841PQH9-F1
#
_entry.id   AF-A0A841PQH9-F1
#
_cell.length_a   1.000
_cell.length_b   1.000
_cell.length_c   1.000
_cell.angle_alpha   90.00
_cell.angle_beta   90.00
_cell.angle_gamma   90.00
#
_symmetry.space_group_name_H-M   'P 1'
#
loop_
_entity.id
_entity.type
_entity.pdbx_description
1 polymer ?
#
loop_
_entity_poly.entity_id
_entity_poly.type
_entity_poly.pdbx_seq_one_letter_code
_entity_poly.pdbx_strand_id
1 'polypeptide(L)' 'MRPKRIRNVLIGLIFAVTAMAMMTISIALSYNGFIEAKSACVESNGTITEENVDVLALNWSVSCEQ' A
#
# COMPACT_ATOMS: atom_id res chain seq x y z
N MET A 1 -34.80 -22.35 -9.57
CA MET A 1 -33.98 -21.17 -10.00
C MET A 1 -33.12 -20.52 -8.89
N ARG A 2 -33.34 -20.76 -7.59
CA ARG A 2 -32.68 -20.04 -6.48
C ARG A 2 -31.18 -20.35 -6.17
N PRO A 3 -30.64 -21.58 -6.33
CA PRO A 3 -29.28 -21.87 -5.83
C PRO A 3 -28.16 -21.23 -6.66
N LYS A 4 -28.38 -21.03 -7.97
CA LYS A 4 -27.40 -20.38 -8.86
C LYS A 4 -27.19 -18.90 -8.50
N ARG A 5 -28.26 -18.20 -8.06
CA ARG A 5 -28.18 -16.78 -7.68
C ARG A 5 -27.41 -16.59 -6.37
N ILE A 6 -27.65 -17.44 -5.38
CA ILE A 6 -26.96 -17.42 -4.09
C ILE A 6 -25.46 -17.70 -4.28
N ARG A 7 -25.12 -18.69 -5.10
CA ARG A 7 -23.73 -19.03 -5.43
C ARG A 7 -22.98 -17.84 -6.07
N ASN A 8 -23.60 -17.14 -7.02
CA ASN A 8 -22.97 -16.00 -7.69
C ASN A 8 -22.76 -14.82 -6.72
N VAL A 9 -23.68 -14.58 -5.80
CA VAL A 9 -23.52 -13.56 -4.75
C VAL A 9 -22.37 -13.91 -3.81
N LEU A 10 -22.28 -15.16 -3.37
CA LEU A 10 -21.17 -15.65 -2.53
C LEU A 10 -19.82 -15.49 -3.21
N ILE A 11 -19.72 -15.85 -4.50
CA ILE A 11 -18.49 -15.66 -5.27
C ILE A 11 -18.13 -14.17 -5.34
N GLY A 12 -19.09 -13.30 -5.65
CA GLY A 12 -18.87 -11.85 -5.68
C GLY A 12 -18.39 -11.28 -4.34
N LEU A 13 -18.97 -11.75 -3.23
CA LEU A 13 -18.54 -11.36 -1.88
C LEU A 13 -17.12 -11.81 -1.57
N ILE A 14 -16.76 -13.04 -1.93
CA ILE A 14 -15.39 -13.54 -1.75
C ILE A 14 -14.42 -12.63 -2.50
N PHE A 15 -14.65 -12.37 -3.80
CA PHE A 15 -13.78 -11.50 -4.58
C PHE A 15 -13.66 -10.08 -3.99
N ALA A 16 -14.76 -9.49 -3.53
CA ALA A 16 -14.74 -8.17 -2.91
C ALA A 16 -13.89 -8.15 -1.64
N VAL A 17 -14.04 -9.16 -0.77
CA VAL A 17 -13.24 -9.27 0.46
C VAL A 17 -11.77 -9.46 0.14
N THR A 18 -11.43 -10.35 -0.80
CA THR A 18 -10.03 -10.60 -1.17
C THR A 18 -9.39 -9.36 -1.79
N ALA A 19 -10.11 -8.63 -2.66
CA ALA A 19 -9.62 -7.40 -3.25
C ALA A 19 -9.35 -6.32 -2.18
N MET A 20 -10.25 -6.18 -1.21
CA MET A 20 -10.08 -5.23 -0.11
C MET A 20 -8.86 -5.60 0.75
N ALA A 21 -8.69 -6.89 1.07
CA ALA A 21 -7.53 -7.36 1.82
C ALA A 21 -6.21 -7.11 1.07
N MET A 22 -6.17 -7.40 -0.24
CA MET A 22 -4.98 -7.11 -1.05
C MET A 22 -4.66 -5.62 -1.08
N MET A 23 -5.68 -4.76 -1.24
CA MET A 23 -5.48 -3.32 -1.20
C MET A 23 -4.88 -2.85 0.13
N THR A 24 -5.37 -3.35 1.27
CA THR A 24 -4.80 -3.01 2.58
C THR A 24 -3.35 -3.47 2.74
N ILE A 25 -3.00 -4.64 2.21
CA ILE A 25 -1.63 -5.16 2.27
C ILE A 25 -0.70 -4.31 1.39
N SER A 26 -1.13 -3.94 0.18
CA SER A 26 -0.35 -3.08 -0.72
C SER A 26 -0.06 -1.72 -0.10
N ILE A 27 -1.05 -1.11 0.56
CA ILE A 27 -0.90 0.16 1.27
C ILE A 27 0.14 0.04 2.39
N ALA A 28 0.02 -1.01 3.22
CA ALA A 28 0.94 -1.23 4.34
C ALA A 28 2.39 -1.46 3.86
N LEU A 29 2.58 -2.28 2.81
CA LEU A 29 3.90 -2.52 2.23
C LEU A 29 4.51 -1.25 1.64
N SER A 30 3.71 -0.47 0.92
CA SER A 30 4.17 0.78 0.32
C SER A 30 4.59 1.79 1.39
N TYR A 31 3.79 1.95 2.45
CA TYR A 31 4.13 2.82 3.57
C TYR A 31 5.38 2.36 4.32
N ASN A 32 5.57 1.05 4.51
CA ASN A 32 6.80 0.53 5.11
C ASN A 32 8.04 0.86 4.26
N GLY A 33 7.96 0.67 2.94
CA GLY A 33 9.06 1.04 2.04
C GLY A 33 9.41 2.52 2.11
N PHE A 34 8.40 3.38 2.26
CA PHE A 34 8.60 4.81 2.46
C PHE A 34 9.38 5.11 3.75
N ILE A 35 8.97 4.52 4.87
CA ILE A 35 9.64 4.69 6.17
C ILE A 35 11.07 4.14 6.11
N GLU A 36 11.27 3.00 5.45
CA GLU A 36 12.60 2.39 5.28
C GLU A 36 13.52 3.29 4.47
N ALA A 37 13.05 3.88 3.36
CA ALA A 37 13.83 4.83 2.57
C ALA A 37 14.23 6.08 3.37
N LYS A 38 13.32 6.61 4.21
CA LYS A 38 13.65 7.71 5.13
C LYS A 38 14.69 7.31 6.16
N SER A 39 14.53 6.14 6.78
CA SER A 39 15.48 5.64 7.79
C SER A 39 16.86 5.46 7.19
N ALA A 40 16.95 4.83 6.02
CA ALA A 40 18.21 4.57 5.33
C ALA A 40 18.96 5.87 4.95
N CYS A 41 18.23 6.93 4.56
CA CYS A 41 18.83 8.24 4.31
C CYS A 41 19.50 8.80 5.57
N VAL A 42 18.76 8.85 6.68
CA VAL A 42 19.26 9.41 7.95
C VAL A 42 20.39 8.56 8.54
N GLU A 43 20.28 7.23 8.47
CA GLU A 43 21.31 6.29 8.92
C GLU A 43 22.62 6.42 8.12
N SER A 44 22.53 6.87 6.87
CA SER A 44 23.68 7.13 6.01
C SER A 44 24.26 8.54 6.18
N ASN A 45 23.87 9.26 7.24
CA ASN A 45 24.15 10.69 7.47
C ASN A 45 23.67 11.62 6.33
N GLY A 46 22.72 11.15 5.51
CA GLY A 46 22.10 11.98 4.50
C GLY A 46 21.05 12.91 5.11
N THR A 47 20.76 14.00 4.40
CA THR A 47 19.69 14.93 4.72
C THR A 47 18.53 14.70 3.77
N ILE A 48 17.33 14.52 4.32
CA ILE A 48 16.11 14.44 3.53
C ILE A 48 15.80 15.84 2.99
N THR A 49 15.79 15.99 1.67
CA THR A 49 15.56 17.28 1.00
C THR A 49 14.13 17.44 0.52
N GLU A 50 13.49 16.35 0.10
CA GLU A 50 12.09 16.33 -0.31
C GLU A 50 11.39 15.05 0.14
N GLU A 51 10.11 15.20 0.48
CA GLU A 51 9.23 14.11 0.90
C GLU A 51 7.86 14.32 0.24
N ASN A 52 7.46 13.38 -0.60
CA ASN A 52 6.11 13.34 -1.17
C ASN A 52 5.46 12.02 -0.81
N VAL A 53 4.25 12.08 -0.25
CA VAL A 53 3.44 10.91 0.08
C VAL A 53 2.02 11.16 -0.39
N ASP A 54 1.62 10.46 -1.43
CA ASP A 54 0.27 10.56 -1.96
C ASP A 54 -0.73 9.80 -1.07
N VAL A 55 -2.02 9.90 -1.42
CA VAL A 55 -3.11 9.25 -0.72
C VAL A 55 -2.83 7.76 -0.55
N LEU A 56 -2.98 7.28 0.70
CA LEU A 56 -2.70 5.91 1.12
C LEU A 56 -1.25 5.45 0.87
N ALA A 57 -0.32 6.39 0.69
CA ALA A 57 1.09 6.12 0.41
C ALA A 57 1.29 5.16 -0.76
N LEU A 58 0.36 5.09 -1.72
CA LEU A 58 0.49 4.22 -2.90
C LEU A 58 1.56 4.71 -3.88
N ASN A 59 1.85 6.00 -3.81
CA ASN A 59 2.94 6.64 -4.50
C ASN A 59 3.65 7.54 -3.50
N TRP A 60 4.97 7.45 -3.45
CA TRP A 60 5.79 8.26 -2.57
C TRP A 60 7.18 8.40 -3.16
N SER A 61 7.86 9.46 -2.78
CA SER A 61 9.28 9.67 -3.06
C SER A 61 9.97 10.31 -1.87
N VAL A 62 11.24 9.95 -1.70
CA VAL A 62 12.14 10.54 -0.71
C VAL A 62 13.41 10.92 -1.45
N SER A 63 13.74 12.20 -1.43
CA SER A 63 15.02 12.70 -1.94
C SER A 63 16.00 12.84 -0.79
N CYS A 64 17.19 12.28 -0.97
CA CYS A 64 18.25 12.27 0.03
C CYS A 64 19.53 12.84 -0.59
N GLU A 65 20.14 13.82 0.06
CA GLU A 65 21.46 14.36 -0.30
C GLU A 65 22.47 14.07 0.81
N GLN A 66 23.74 13.85 0.44
CA GLN A 66 24.86 13.71 1.37
C GLN A 66 25.67 15.00 1.45
#